data_AF-A0A1T5ISG5-F1
#
_entry.id   AF-A0A1T5ISG5-F1
#
_cell.length_a   1.000
_cell.length_b   1.000
_cell.length_c   1.000
_cell.angle_alpha   90.00
_cell.angle_beta   90.00
_cell.angle_gamma   90.00
#
_symmetry.space_group_name_H-M   'P 1'
#
loop_
_entity.id
_entity.type
_entity.pdbx_description
1 polymer ?
#
loop_
_entity_poly.entity_id
_entity_poly.type
_entity_poly.pdbx_seq_one_letter_code
_entity_poly.pdbx_strand_id
1 'polypeptide(L)'
;MQILRFISRKVSYALTADNLNMRGEEGSFVCMSELCGIFVSINRNSMVSDIIKNILVVGAGSFVGGSCRYLVSLAMKSVNKGFPWATLIVNLVGCFLIGLLWGVFSRNGTESSNWALFLTVGLCGGFTTFSTFSKEALLMLQGGNVWGFAGYLAISVIAGIALVALGYFLMR
;
A
#
# COMPACT_ATOMS: atom_id res chain seq x y z
N MET A 1 -17.41 1.02 26.22
CA MET A 1 -17.80 0.85 27.64
C MET A 1 -17.70 -0.60 28.15
N GLN A 2 -17.84 -1.64 27.31
CA GLN A 2 -17.68 -3.05 27.76
C GLN A 2 -16.22 -3.49 27.99
N ILE A 3 -15.26 -3.01 27.20
CA ILE A 3 -13.83 -3.35 27.35
C ILE A 3 -13.25 -2.82 28.68
N LEU A 4 -13.56 -1.57 29.04
CA LEU A 4 -13.18 -0.97 30.33
C LEU A 4 -13.78 -1.73 31.52
N ARG A 5 -15.01 -2.23 31.41
CA ARG A 5 -15.64 -3.08 32.44
C ARG A 5 -14.99 -4.47 32.54
N PHE A 6 -14.52 -5.02 31.42
CA PHE A 6 -13.81 -6.30 31.38
C PHE A 6 -12.41 -6.19 32.01
N ILE A 7 -11.68 -5.11 31.70
CA ILE A 7 -10.38 -4.79 32.30
C ILE A 7 -10.53 -4.53 33.80
N SER A 8 -11.52 -3.70 34.20
CA SER A 8 -11.78 -3.38 35.61
C SER A 8 -12.12 -4.62 36.44
N ARG A 9 -12.95 -5.55 35.90
CA ARG A 9 -13.24 -6.81 36.59
C ARG A 9 -12.00 -7.68 36.75
N LYS A 10 -11.19 -7.86 35.70
CA LYS A 10 -9.98 -8.70 35.77
C LYS A 10 -8.92 -8.13 36.71
N VAL A 11 -8.70 -6.81 36.72
CA VAL A 11 -7.81 -6.15 37.69
C VAL A 11 -8.32 -6.32 39.12
N SER A 12 -9.65 -6.27 39.33
CA SER A 12 -10.24 -6.51 40.64
C SER A 12 -10.08 -7.96 41.13
N TYR A 13 -10.07 -8.96 40.23
CA TYR A 13 -9.81 -10.36 40.61
C TYR A 13 -8.34 -10.61 40.95
N ALA A 14 -7.41 -9.97 40.22
CA ALA A 14 -5.98 -10.04 40.53
C ALA A 14 -5.65 -9.45 41.91
N LEU A 15 -6.26 -8.31 42.26
CA LEU A 15 -6.07 -7.66 43.56
C LEU A 15 -6.74 -8.40 44.73
N THR A 16 -7.82 -9.16 44.48
CA THR A 16 -8.47 -9.98 45.52
C THR A 16 -7.68 -11.27 45.81
N ALA A 17 -6.97 -11.81 44.81
CA ALA A 17 -6.14 -13.01 44.96
C ALA A 17 -4.87 -12.77 45.81
N ASP A 18 -4.31 -11.56 45.78
CA ASP A 18 -3.13 -11.18 46.60
C ASP A 18 -3.42 -11.14 48.11
N ASN A 19 -4.68 -11.05 48.55
CA ASN A 19 -5.05 -10.98 49.97
C ASN A 19 -5.29 -12.36 50.63
N LEU A 20 -5.15 -13.47 49.89
CA LEU A 20 -5.27 -14.84 50.43
C LEU A 20 -3.94 -15.60 50.31
N ASN A 21 -3.03 -15.32 51.24
CA ASN A 21 -2.03 -16.23 51.82
C ASN A 21 -1.01 -16.93 50.88
N MET A 22 0.14 -16.27 50.69
CA MET A 22 1.53 -16.77 50.77
C MET A 22 1.81 -18.28 50.55
N ARG A 23 2.39 -18.65 49.39
CA ARG A 23 3.50 -19.63 49.24
C ARG A 23 3.98 -19.74 47.77
N GLY A 24 5.26 -19.47 47.54
CA GLY A 24 6.02 -19.98 46.38
C GLY A 24 6.27 -18.96 45.25
N GLU A 25 7.52 -18.92 44.76
CA GLU A 25 8.00 -18.17 43.59
C GLU A 25 7.19 -18.44 42.29
N GLU A 26 6.26 -19.40 42.31
CA GLU A 26 5.36 -19.75 41.21
C GLU A 26 4.27 -18.68 40.96
N GLY A 27 3.80 -17.95 41.98
CA GLY A 27 2.72 -16.95 41.83
C GLY A 27 3.10 -15.74 40.97
N SER A 28 4.34 -15.27 41.08
CA SER A 28 4.90 -14.18 40.27
C SER A 28 5.04 -14.59 38.79
N PHE A 29 5.34 -15.87 38.53
CA PHE A 29 5.48 -16.43 37.19
C PHE A 29 4.11 -16.60 36.50
N VAL A 30 3.08 -17.03 37.25
CA VAL A 30 1.70 -17.13 36.76
C VAL A 30 1.17 -15.74 36.37
N CYS A 31 1.35 -14.72 37.21
CA CYS A 31 0.95 -13.34 36.90
C CYS A 31 1.67 -12.79 35.65
N MET A 32 2.98 -13.04 35.51
CA MET A 32 3.75 -12.65 34.33
C MET A 32 3.28 -13.38 33.06
N SER A 33 2.89 -14.65 33.16
CA SER A 33 2.38 -15.45 32.03
C SER A 33 1.00 -14.99 31.55
N GLU A 34 0.10 -14.60 32.46
CA GLU A 34 -1.21 -14.04 32.11
C GLU A 34 -1.10 -12.62 31.56
N LEU A 35 -0.23 -11.79 32.15
CA LEU A 35 0.07 -10.45 31.63
C LEU A 35 0.69 -10.54 30.23
N CYS A 36 1.62 -11.48 30.00
CA CYS A 36 2.18 -11.75 28.68
C CYS A 36 1.10 -12.22 27.69
N GLY A 37 0.19 -13.12 28.10
CA GLY A 37 -0.94 -13.56 27.28
C GLY A 37 -1.92 -12.43 26.93
N ILE A 38 -2.22 -11.55 27.89
CA ILE A 38 -3.05 -10.36 27.66
C ILE A 38 -2.33 -9.36 26.75
N PHE A 39 -1.04 -9.12 26.93
CA PHE A 39 -0.25 -8.22 26.08
C PHE A 39 -0.14 -8.76 24.66
N VAL A 40 0.10 -10.06 24.48
CA VAL A 40 0.12 -10.74 23.18
C VAL A 40 -1.26 -10.70 22.52
N SER A 41 -2.34 -10.90 23.28
CA SER A 41 -3.71 -10.84 22.76
C SER A 41 -4.14 -9.42 22.39
N ILE A 42 -3.78 -8.41 23.20
CA ILE A 42 -4.01 -6.98 22.92
C ILE A 42 -3.20 -6.55 21.70
N ASN A 43 -1.91 -6.91 21.63
CA ASN A 43 -1.04 -6.57 20.50
C ASN A 43 -1.50 -7.25 19.21
N ARG A 44 -1.99 -8.49 19.29
CA ARG A 44 -2.58 -9.20 18.14
C ARG A 44 -3.83 -8.50 17.62
N ASN A 45 -4.74 -8.07 18.49
CA ASN A 45 -5.94 -7.35 18.07
C ASN A 45 -5.61 -5.96 17.47
N SER A 46 -4.63 -5.25 18.02
CA SER A 46 -4.16 -3.98 17.44
C SER A 46 -3.55 -4.19 16.05
N MET A 47 -2.65 -5.16 15.91
CA MET A 47 -2.00 -5.47 14.63
C MET A 47 -2.99 -5.89 13.54
N VAL A 48 -3.99 -6.72 13.88
CA VAL A 48 -5.03 -7.13 12.93
C VAL A 48 -5.88 -5.93 12.49
N SER A 49 -6.24 -5.04 13.43
CA SER A 49 -6.97 -3.81 13.11
C SER A 49 -6.18 -2.90 12.16
N ASP A 50 -4.88 -2.74 12.38
CA ASP A 50 -4.01 -1.92 11.52
C ASP A 50 -3.85 -2.52 10.12
N ILE A 51 -3.73 -3.85 9.99
CA ILE A 51 -3.69 -4.53 8.70
C ILE A 51 -4.99 -4.31 7.92
N ILE A 52 -6.15 -4.51 8.56
CA ILE A 52 -7.45 -4.32 7.92
C ILE A 52 -7.60 -2.86 7.45
N LYS A 53 -7.23 -1.90 8.31
CA LYS A 53 -7.24 -0.47 7.96
C LYS A 53 -6.35 -0.20 6.75
N ASN A 54 -5.13 -0.72 6.73
CA ASN A 54 -4.18 -0.53 5.62
C ASN A 54 -4.71 -1.12 4.31
N ILE A 55 -5.33 -2.31 4.35
CA ILE A 55 -5.97 -2.93 3.18
C ILE A 55 -7.09 -2.04 2.63
N LEU A 56 -7.94 -1.48 3.50
CA LEU A 56 -9.02 -0.58 3.08
C LEU A 56 -8.47 0.70 2.46
N VAL A 57 -7.41 1.27 3.05
CA VAL A 57 -6.73 2.45 2.53
C VAL A 57 -6.14 2.19 1.15
N VAL A 58 -5.40 1.08 0.97
CA VAL A 58 -4.84 0.68 -0.33
C VAL A 58 -5.98 0.42 -1.32
N GLY A 59 -7.02 -0.32 -0.92
CA GLY A 59 -8.16 -0.65 -1.76
C GLY A 59 -8.90 0.58 -2.27
N ALA A 60 -9.13 1.57 -1.41
CA ALA A 60 -9.75 2.84 -1.80
C ALA A 60 -8.88 3.60 -2.82
N GLY A 61 -7.56 3.69 -2.58
CA GLY A 61 -6.65 4.31 -3.54
C GLY A 61 -6.62 3.58 -4.88
N SER A 62 -6.55 2.24 -4.84
CA SER A 62 -6.53 1.39 -6.04
C SER A 62 -7.82 1.49 -6.85
N PHE A 63 -8.98 1.60 -6.19
CA PHE A 63 -10.25 1.83 -6.86
C PHE A 63 -10.22 3.14 -7.65
N VAL A 64 -9.84 4.24 -7.00
CA VAL A 64 -9.73 5.54 -7.66
C VAL A 64 -8.72 5.50 -8.81
N GLY A 65 -7.53 4.94 -8.58
CA GLY A 65 -6.49 4.84 -9.60
C GLY A 65 -6.93 4.00 -10.80
N GLY A 66 -7.52 2.83 -10.55
CA GLY A 66 -8.05 1.95 -11.59
C GLY A 66 -9.18 2.59 -12.39
N SER A 67 -10.09 3.31 -11.73
CA SER A 67 -11.15 4.08 -12.39
C SER A 67 -10.58 5.20 -13.26
N CYS A 68 -9.61 5.98 -12.77
CA CYS A 68 -8.93 7.00 -13.56
C CYS A 68 -8.24 6.42 -14.79
N ARG A 69 -7.52 5.30 -14.64
CA ARG A 69 -6.89 4.59 -15.76
C ARG A 69 -7.93 4.17 -16.80
N TYR A 70 -9.04 3.60 -16.37
CA TYR A 70 -10.13 3.19 -17.26
C TYR A 70 -10.72 4.38 -18.03
N LEU A 71 -10.95 5.51 -17.36
CA LEU A 71 -11.45 6.73 -17.99
C LEU A 71 -10.46 7.27 -19.04
N VAL A 72 -9.16 7.25 -18.75
CA VAL A 72 -8.12 7.63 -19.74
C VAL A 72 -8.15 6.69 -20.95
N SER A 73 -8.27 5.37 -20.73
CA SER A 73 -8.40 4.41 -21.82
C SER A 73 -9.62 4.66 -22.70
N LEU A 74 -10.76 5.08 -22.12
CA LEU A 74 -11.95 5.46 -22.86
C LEU A 74 -11.76 6.76 -23.65
N ALA A 75 -11.20 7.79 -23.01
CA ALA A 75 -10.97 9.10 -23.63
C ALA A 75 -10.01 9.02 -24.82
N MET A 76 -9.02 8.12 -24.75
CA MET A 76 -7.99 7.95 -25.78
C MET A 76 -8.29 6.84 -26.79
N LYS A 77 -9.50 6.28 -26.80
CA LYS A 77 -9.87 5.16 -27.67
C LYS A 77 -9.65 5.45 -29.16
N SER A 78 -9.85 6.70 -29.60
CA SER A 78 -9.67 7.12 -31.00
C SER A 78 -8.21 7.15 -31.45
N VAL A 79 -7.29 7.52 -30.55
CA VAL A 79 -5.84 7.64 -30.79
C VAL A 79 -5.09 6.33 -30.58
N ASN A 80 -5.68 5.35 -29.89
CA ASN A 80 -5.06 4.06 -29.59
C ASN A 80 -4.97 3.09 -30.80
N LYS A 81 -5.10 3.59 -32.03
CA LYS A 81 -5.00 2.79 -33.26
C LYS A 81 -3.53 2.59 -33.63
N GLY A 82 -3.06 1.35 -33.58
CA GLY A 82 -1.70 0.96 -33.96
C GLY A 82 -0.65 1.10 -32.86
N PHE A 83 -0.83 2.02 -31.90
CA PHE A 83 0.06 2.16 -30.74
C PHE A 83 -0.73 2.43 -29.44
N PRO A 84 -0.39 1.77 -28.32
CA PRO A 84 -1.13 1.87 -27.05
C PRO A 84 -0.76 3.13 -26.24
N TRP A 85 -1.10 4.30 -26.78
CA TRP A 85 -0.84 5.60 -26.14
C TRP A 85 -1.47 5.74 -24.76
N ALA A 86 -2.69 5.22 -24.57
CA ALA A 86 -3.38 5.35 -23.28
C ALA A 86 -2.58 4.69 -22.15
N THR A 87 -2.14 3.44 -22.36
CA THR A 87 -1.35 2.67 -21.40
C THR A 87 0.03 3.28 -21.17
N LEU A 88 0.67 3.78 -22.24
CA LEU A 88 1.93 4.49 -22.13
C LEU A 88 1.81 5.71 -21.21
N ILE A 89 0.81 6.56 -21.44
CA ILE A 89 0.64 7.82 -20.70
C ILE A 89 0.32 7.56 -19.23
N VAL A 90 -0.61 6.65 -18.91
CA VAL A 90 -0.93 6.36 -17.49
C VAL A 90 0.28 5.82 -16.75
N ASN A 91 1.11 4.99 -17.39
CA ASN A 91 2.34 4.48 -16.79
C ASN A 91 3.37 5.58 -16.58
N LEU A 92 3.65 6.41 -17.58
CA LEU A 92 4.61 7.51 -17.47
C LEU A 92 4.19 8.57 -16.44
N VAL A 93 2.91 8.96 -16.46
CA VAL A 93 2.36 9.90 -15.47
C VAL A 93 2.42 9.30 -14.06
N GLY A 94 2.12 8.01 -13.92
CA GLY A 94 2.24 7.31 -12.64
C GLY A 94 3.68 7.22 -12.14
N CYS A 95 4.65 6.96 -13.03
CA CYS A 95 6.08 6.98 -12.72
C CYS A 95 6.54 8.37 -12.24
N PHE A 96 6.11 9.44 -12.90
CA PHE A 96 6.40 10.80 -12.44
C PHE A 96 5.76 11.08 -11.08
N LEU A 97 4.49 10.72 -10.91
CA LEU A 97 3.73 10.95 -9.68
C LEU A 97 4.34 10.22 -8.48
N ILE A 98 4.72 8.95 -8.62
CA ILE A 98 5.35 8.20 -7.52
C ILE A 98 6.72 8.80 -7.16
N GLY A 99 7.46 9.34 -8.13
CA GLY A 99 8.70 10.09 -7.88
C GLY A 99 8.44 11.33 -7.02
N LEU A 100 7.46 12.17 -7.40
CA LEU A 100 7.08 13.36 -6.61
C LEU A 100 6.67 12.99 -5.18
N LEU A 101 5.81 11.98 -5.04
CA LEU A 101 5.33 11.51 -3.75
C LEU A 101 6.47 10.98 -2.88
N TRP A 102 7.40 10.22 -3.47
CA TRP A 102 8.57 9.72 -2.76
C TRP A 102 9.45 10.87 -2.26
N GLY A 103 9.70 11.89 -3.10
CA GLY A 103 10.45 13.09 -2.68
C GLY A 103 9.80 13.81 -1.49
N VAL A 104 8.48 14.05 -1.57
CA VAL A 104 7.70 14.73 -0.51
C VAL A 104 7.74 13.93 0.80
N PHE A 105 7.49 12.63 0.76
CA PHE A 105 7.46 11.81 1.98
C PHE A 105 8.83 11.60 2.60
N SER A 106 9.87 11.48 1.77
CA SER A 106 11.26 11.38 2.24
C SER A 106 11.71 12.67 2.92
N ARG A 107 11.32 13.84 2.39
CA ARG A 107 11.63 15.15 2.98
C ARG A 107 10.94 15.38 4.32
N ASN A 108 9.69 14.94 4.46
CA ASN A 108 8.88 15.18 5.66
C ASN A 108 8.97 14.05 6.70
N GLY A 109 9.64 12.93 6.39
CA GLY A 109 9.72 11.77 7.28
C GLY A 109 8.38 11.03 7.47
N THR A 110 7.45 11.16 6.52
CA THR A 110 6.07 10.63 6.64
C THR A 110 5.82 9.38 5.80
N GLU A 111 6.86 8.60 5.50
CA GLU A 111 6.79 7.41 4.65
C GLU A 111 5.86 6.32 5.19
N SER A 112 5.69 6.26 6.52
CA SER A 112 4.79 5.32 7.21
C SER A 112 3.33 5.79 7.34
N SER A 113 3.00 6.97 6.80
CA SER A 113 1.65 7.54 6.92
C SER A 113 0.62 6.76 6.08
N ASN A 114 -0.62 6.71 6.54
CA ASN A 114 -1.76 6.19 5.75
C ASN A 114 -1.90 6.92 4.41
N TRP A 115 -1.53 8.21 4.35
CA TRP A 115 -1.52 8.97 3.11
C TRP A 115 -0.46 8.49 2.12
N ALA A 116 0.73 8.11 2.62
CA ALA A 116 1.76 7.53 1.79
C ALA A 116 1.28 6.19 1.20
N LEU A 117 0.68 5.34 2.03
CA LEU A 117 0.12 4.07 1.59
C LEU A 117 -1.02 4.24 0.57
N PHE A 118 -1.94 5.17 0.82
CA PHE A 118 -3.05 5.48 -0.08
C PHE A 118 -2.56 5.95 -1.45
N LEU A 119 -1.62 6.90 -1.49
CA LEU A 119 -1.19 7.56 -2.71
C LEU A 119 -0.20 6.73 -3.52
N THR A 120 0.73 6.03 -2.86
CA THR A 120 1.77 5.25 -3.55
C THR A 120 1.25 3.86 -3.92
N VAL A 121 0.95 3.02 -2.93
CA VAL A 121 0.54 1.63 -3.16
C VAL A 121 -0.88 1.56 -3.73
N GLY A 122 -1.80 2.37 -3.21
CA GLY A 122 -3.18 2.42 -3.67
C GLY A 122 -3.31 3.10 -5.04
N LEU A 123 -3.27 4.45 -5.04
CA LEU A 123 -3.58 5.27 -6.22
C LEU A 123 -2.61 5.01 -7.37
N CYS A 124 -1.30 5.16 -7.17
CA CYS A 124 -0.32 4.92 -8.25
C CYS A 124 -0.30 3.44 -8.67
N GLY A 125 -0.47 2.51 -7.74
CA GLY A 125 -0.56 1.07 -8.03
C GLY A 125 -1.77 0.69 -8.89
N GLY A 126 -2.95 1.26 -8.61
CA GLY A 126 -4.16 1.03 -9.42
C GLY A 126 -4.16 1.78 -10.75
N PHE A 127 -3.55 2.98 -10.78
CA PHE A 127 -3.49 3.85 -11.95
C PHE A 127 -2.51 3.35 -13.02
N THR A 128 -1.40 2.74 -12.62
CA THR A 128 -0.42 2.14 -13.54
C THR A 128 -0.75 0.67 -13.83
N THR A 129 -0.21 0.11 -14.92
CA THR A 129 -0.43 -1.30 -15.25
C THR A 129 0.71 -1.89 -16.07
N PHE A 130 1.38 -2.89 -15.49
CA PHE A 130 2.38 -3.69 -16.21
C PHE A 130 1.76 -4.84 -17.02
N SER A 131 0.65 -5.41 -16.54
CA SER A 131 -0.03 -6.52 -17.22
C SER A 131 -0.63 -6.13 -18.57
N THR A 132 -1.27 -4.94 -18.64
CA THR A 132 -1.82 -4.41 -19.89
C THR A 132 -0.69 -4.05 -20.87
N PHE A 133 0.35 -3.37 -20.38
CA PHE A 133 1.56 -3.07 -21.14
C PHE A 133 2.17 -4.33 -21.78
N SER A 134 2.35 -5.40 -20.99
CA SER A 134 2.95 -6.66 -21.47
C SER A 134 2.10 -7.33 -22.54
N LYS A 135 0.77 -7.34 -22.36
CA LYS A 135 -0.18 -7.86 -23.35
C LYS A 135 -0.08 -7.09 -24.67
N GLU A 136 -0.10 -5.76 -24.61
CA GLU A 136 -0.02 -4.90 -25.80
C GLU A 136 1.32 -5.05 -26.53
N ALA A 137 2.42 -5.11 -25.78
CA ALA A 137 3.75 -5.35 -26.34
C ALA A 137 3.81 -6.71 -27.08
N LEU A 138 3.24 -7.76 -26.49
CA LEU A 138 3.17 -9.06 -27.14
C LEU A 138 2.28 -9.05 -28.40
N LEU A 139 1.15 -8.35 -28.37
CA LEU A 139 0.28 -8.19 -29.53
C LEU A 139 0.99 -7.46 -30.68
N MET A 140 1.86 -6.49 -30.39
CA MET A 140 2.67 -5.83 -31.42
C MET A 140 3.65 -6.79 -32.09
N LEU A 141 4.32 -7.65 -31.31
CA LEU A 141 5.20 -8.69 -31.85
C LEU A 141 4.43 -9.69 -32.72
N GLN A 142 3.26 -10.15 -32.25
CA GLN A 142 2.40 -11.06 -33.00
C GLN A 142 1.88 -10.44 -34.30
N GLY A 143 1.62 -9.13 -34.29
CA GLY A 143 1.24 -8.36 -35.48
C GLY A 143 2.39 -8.00 -36.42
N GLY A 144 3.62 -8.46 -36.14
CA GLY A 144 4.81 -8.16 -36.94
C GLY A 144 5.37 -6.74 -36.76
N ASN A 145 4.81 -5.92 -35.85
CA ASN A 145 5.24 -4.56 -35.59
C ASN A 145 6.41 -4.52 -34.58
N VAL A 146 7.58 -4.99 -35.02
CA VAL A 146 8.79 -5.09 -34.18
C VAL A 146 9.30 -3.71 -33.74
N TRP A 147 9.24 -2.72 -34.63
CA TRP A 147 9.68 -1.36 -34.31
C TRP A 147 8.78 -0.69 -33.27
N GLY A 148 7.46 -0.85 -33.40
CA GLY A 148 6.50 -0.36 -32.42
C GLY A 148 6.69 -1.02 -31.05
N PHE A 149 6.92 -2.34 -31.02
CA PHE A 149 7.26 -3.07 -29.79
C PHE A 149 8.54 -2.50 -29.14
N ALA A 150 9.63 -2.38 -29.90
CA ALA A 150 10.91 -1.91 -29.37
C ALA A 150 10.79 -0.48 -28.82
N GLY A 151 10.11 0.42 -29.54
CA GLY A 151 9.84 1.78 -29.08
C GLY A 151 8.96 1.81 -27.83
N TYR A 152 7.88 1.01 -27.79
CA TYR A 152 6.98 0.97 -26.64
C TYR A 152 7.68 0.48 -25.37
N LEU A 153 8.51 -0.57 -25.49
CA LEU A 153 9.33 -1.11 -24.41
C LEU A 153 10.37 -0.09 -23.93
N ALA A 154 11.14 0.48 -24.86
CA ALA A 154 12.22 1.41 -24.54
C ALA A 154 11.67 2.68 -23.85
N ILE A 155 10.61 3.28 -24.38
CA ILE A 155 10.01 4.47 -23.77
C ILE A 155 9.44 4.13 -22.40
N SER A 156 8.68 3.03 -22.27
CA SER A 156 8.06 2.68 -20.98
C SER A 156 9.08 2.47 -19.87
N VAL A 157 10.22 1.83 -20.16
CA VAL A 157 11.26 1.56 -19.17
C VAL A 157 12.16 2.78 -18.94
N ILE A 158 12.76 3.32 -20.00
CA ILE A 158 13.76 4.38 -19.89
C ILE A 158 13.11 5.68 -19.41
N ALA A 159 12.03 6.11 -20.08
CA ALA A 159 11.34 7.33 -19.67
C ALA A 159 10.62 7.15 -18.34
N GLY A 160 10.12 5.94 -18.03
CA GLY A 160 9.55 5.64 -16.71
C GLY A 160 10.56 5.87 -15.58
N ILE A 161 11.76 5.28 -15.67
CA ILE A 161 12.82 5.47 -14.67
C ILE A 161 13.24 6.95 -14.60
N ALA A 162 13.43 7.60 -15.76
CA ALA A 162 13.81 9.00 -15.82
C ALA A 162 12.76 9.92 -15.14
N LEU A 163 11.46 9.64 -15.32
CA LEU A 163 10.38 10.40 -14.70
C LEU A 163 10.28 10.18 -13.19
N VAL A 164 10.53 8.96 -12.70
CA VAL A 164 10.62 8.71 -11.24
C VAL A 164 11.76 9.54 -10.66
N ALA A 165 12.95 9.49 -11.27
CA ALA A 165 14.11 10.25 -10.83
C ALA A 165 13.83 11.76 -10.86
N LEU A 166 13.28 12.26 -11.97
CA LEU A 166 12.91 13.67 -12.12
C LEU A 166 11.92 14.11 -11.04
N GLY A 167 10.84 13.35 -10.81
CA GLY A 167 9.86 13.66 -9.78
C GLY A 167 10.48 13.68 -8.37
N TYR A 168 11.35 12.72 -8.07
CA TYR A 168 12.05 12.65 -6.79
C TYR A 168 12.95 13.88 -6.56
N PHE A 169 13.78 14.23 -7.54
CA PHE A 169 14.71 15.36 -7.42
C PHE A 169 14.01 16.72 -7.40
N LEU A 170 12.82 16.86 -8.01
CA LEU A 170 12.05 18.10 -7.96
C LEU A 170 11.48 18.41 -6.56
N MET A 171 11.23 17.38 -5.75
CA MET A 171 10.56 17.52 -4.45
C MET A 171 11.47 17.36 -3.24
N ARG A 172 12.70 16.88 -3.46
CA ARG A 172 13.71 16.70 -2.43
C ARG A 172 14.46 17.99 -2.14
#